data_AF-A0A4Y2S985-F1
#
_entry.id   AF-A0A4Y2S985-F1
#
_cell.length_a   1.000
_cell.length_b   1.000
_cell.length_c   1.000
_cell.angle_alpha   90.00
_cell.angle_beta   90.00
_cell.angle_gamma   90.00
#
_symmetry.space_group_name_H-M   'P 1'
#
loop_
_entity.id
_entity.type
_entity.pdbx_description
1 polymer ?
#
loop_
_entity_poly.entity_id
_entity_poly.type
_entity_poly.pdbx_seq_one_letter_code
_entity_poly.pdbx_strand_id
1 'polypeptide(L)'
;MHTPSGLFPKRSEKNPAPESLLQCISCTCKKVCTNACGCRKTDLHCSLLCKHCTGQSCENPMPVILDNEFEEGDAPAPIDMVDEQLECEDIEL
;
A
#
# COMPACT_ATOMS: atom_id res chain seq x y z
N MET A 1 -0.80 27.50 0.75
CA MET A 1 0.47 26.95 1.29
C MET A 1 1.51 27.04 0.18
N HIS A 2 2.20 28.16 0.05
CA HIS A 2 3.33 28.30 -0.87
C HIS A 2 4.61 28.31 -0.04
N THR A 3 5.47 27.32 -0.22
CA THR A 3 6.83 27.37 0.31
C THR A 3 7.68 28.22 -0.64
N PRO A 4 8.34 29.30 -0.17
CA PRO A 4 9.11 30.21 -1.03
C PRO A 4 10.21 29.53 -1.84
N SER A 5 10.71 28.40 -1.33
CA SER A 5 11.86 27.68 -1.88
C SER A 5 11.48 26.42 -2.67
N GLY A 6 10.20 26.16 -2.91
CA GLY A 6 9.73 24.91 -3.52
C GLY A 6 10.03 23.66 -2.67
N LEU A 7 9.74 22.48 -3.20
CA LEU A 7 10.13 21.19 -2.61
C LEU A 7 11.12 20.51 -3.55
N PHE A 8 12.17 19.92 -2.99
CA PHE A 8 13.15 19.14 -3.74
C PHE A 8 12.89 17.64 -3.53
N PRO A 9 12.75 16.84 -4.60
CA PRO A 9 12.64 15.39 -4.46
C PRO A 9 13.91 14.82 -3.81
N LYS A 10 13.73 14.00 -2.77
CA LYS A 10 14.83 13.23 -2.17
C LYS A 10 14.66 11.76 -2.53
N ARG A 11 15.71 11.14 -3.09
CA ARG A 11 15.73 9.70 -3.35
C ARG A 11 15.60 8.94 -2.03
N SER A 12 14.73 7.94 -2.00
CA SER A 12 14.54 7.03 -0.87
C SER A 12 15.10 5.65 -1.22
N GLU A 13 15.75 5.01 -0.25
CA GLU A 13 16.19 3.60 -0.32
C GLU A 13 15.23 2.67 0.42
N LYS A 14 14.16 3.21 1.01
CA LYS A 14 13.12 2.39 1.65
C LYS A 14 12.40 1.53 0.61
N ASN A 15 11.89 0.39 1.07
CA ASN A 15 11.02 -0.46 0.29
C ASN A 15 9.84 0.32 -0.31
N PRO A 16 9.30 -0.12 -1.46
CA PRO A 16 8.06 0.42 -2.02
C PRO A 16 6.92 0.44 -0.99
N ALA A 17 5.95 1.32 -1.21
CA ALA A 17 4.74 1.32 -0.40
C ALA A 17 4.04 -0.06 -0.49
N PRO A 18 3.53 -0.61 0.63
CA PRO A 18 2.71 -1.81 0.61
C PRO A 18 1.57 -1.70 -0.38
N GLU A 19 1.21 -2.80 -1.03
CA GLU A 19 0.14 -2.84 -2.03
C GLU A 19 -1.22 -2.40 -1.47
N SER A 20 -1.48 -2.69 -0.19
CA SER A 20 -2.66 -2.21 0.53
C SER A 20 -2.77 -0.68 0.57
N LEU A 21 -1.65 0.05 0.56
CA LEU A 21 -1.65 1.52 0.44
C LEU A 21 -1.85 1.97 -1.01
N LEU A 22 -1.40 1.20 -2.00
CA LEU A 22 -1.67 1.48 -3.41
C LEU A 22 -3.17 1.32 -3.71
N GLN A 23 -3.88 0.47 -2.97
CA GLN A 23 -5.36 0.41 -2.99
C GLN A 23 -6.03 1.67 -2.43
N CYS A 24 -5.29 2.64 -1.88
CA CYS A 24 -5.87 3.91 -1.41
C CYS A 24 -5.95 5.01 -2.49
N ILE A 25 -5.65 4.72 -3.75
CA ILE A 25 -5.71 5.71 -4.84
C ILE A 25 -7.16 6.12 -5.14
N SER A 26 -7.51 7.36 -4.82
CA SER A 26 -8.85 7.91 -5.07
C SER A 26 -8.81 9.06 -6.09
N CYS A 27 -9.82 9.08 -6.96
CA CYS A 27 -10.12 10.24 -7.79
C CYS A 27 -11.25 11.09 -7.22
N THR A 28 -11.19 12.38 -7.53
CA THR A 28 -12.29 13.34 -7.30
C THR A 28 -13.13 13.58 -8.56
N CYS A 29 -13.16 12.60 -9.47
CA CYS A 29 -14.01 12.66 -10.66
C CYS A 29 -15.46 12.93 -10.24
N LYS A 30 -16.20 13.69 -11.05
CA LYS A 30 -17.65 13.94 -10.86
C LYS A 30 -18.52 13.13 -11.83
N LYS A 31 -17.86 12.44 -12.76
CA LYS A 31 -18.43 11.60 -13.82
C LYS A 31 -17.60 10.32 -13.87
N VAL A 32 -18.02 9.36 -14.69
CA VAL A 32 -17.27 8.14 -14.98
C VAL A 32 -15.80 8.43 -15.34
N CYS A 33 -14.88 7.57 -14.89
CA CYS A 33 -13.43 7.75 -15.01
C CYS A 33 -12.91 7.41 -16.42
N THR A 34 -13.11 8.33 -17.35
CA THR A 34 -12.56 8.30 -18.72
C THR A 34 -11.25 9.10 -18.80
N ASN A 35 -10.96 9.71 -19.96
CA ASN A 35 -9.74 10.46 -20.26
C ASN A 35 -9.52 11.69 -19.35
N ALA A 36 -10.56 12.18 -18.70
CA ALA A 36 -10.46 13.32 -17.77
C ALA A 36 -10.00 12.90 -16.36
N CYS A 37 -9.99 11.61 -16.04
CA CYS A 37 -9.59 11.12 -14.71
C CYS A 37 -8.12 11.44 -14.41
N GLY A 38 -7.86 12.06 -13.26
CA GLY A 38 -6.50 12.39 -12.81
C GLY A 38 -5.61 11.15 -12.66
N CYS A 39 -6.14 10.08 -12.08
CA CYS A 39 -5.40 8.82 -11.93
C CYS A 39 -4.95 8.29 -13.30
N ARG A 40 -5.87 8.22 -14.27
CA ARG A 40 -5.56 7.75 -15.63
C ARG A 40 -4.49 8.62 -16.30
N LYS A 41 -4.53 9.94 -16.12
CA LYS A 41 -3.54 10.87 -16.71
C LYS A 41 -2.12 10.67 -16.16
N THR A 42 -1.99 10.07 -14.99
CA THR A 42 -0.71 9.74 -14.36
C THR A 42 -0.42 8.23 -14.43
N ASP A 43 -1.08 7.52 -15.34
CA ASP A 43 -0.95 6.07 -15.53
C ASP A 43 -1.25 5.24 -14.25
N LEU A 44 -2.13 5.76 -13.39
CA LEU A 44 -2.61 5.08 -12.20
C LEU A 44 -4.06 4.60 -12.38
N HIS A 45 -4.36 3.43 -11.84
CA HIS A 45 -5.73 2.93 -11.75
C HIS A 45 -6.45 3.51 -10.53
N CYS A 46 -7.75 3.73 -10.66
CA CYS A 46 -8.58 4.11 -9.53
C CYS A 46 -8.84 2.89 -8.68
N SER A 47 -8.71 3.03 -7.36
CA SER A 47 -9.14 1.99 -6.44
C SER A 47 -10.64 2.08 -6.16
N LEU A 48 -11.11 1.17 -5.28
CA LEU A 48 -12.47 1.19 -4.74
C LEU A 48 -12.80 2.51 -4.02
N LEU A 49 -11.80 3.28 -3.62
CA LEU A 49 -11.96 4.58 -2.97
C LEU A 49 -12.28 5.73 -3.93
N CYS A 50 -12.36 5.52 -5.26
CA CYS A 50 -12.75 6.63 -6.11
C CYS A 50 -14.16 7.13 -5.76
N LYS A 51 -14.23 8.41 -5.39
CA LYS A 51 -15.38 9.00 -4.71
C LYS A 51 -16.69 8.95 -5.50
N HIS A 52 -16.59 8.98 -6.84
CA HIS A 52 -17.78 8.97 -7.70
C HIS A 52 -18.19 7.58 -8.17
N CYS A 53 -17.21 6.73 -8.48
CA CYS A 53 -17.49 5.40 -9.02
C CYS A 53 -17.65 4.33 -7.94
N THR A 54 -17.14 4.59 -6.73
CA THR A 54 -17.19 3.67 -5.58
C THR A 54 -16.70 2.26 -5.93
N GLY A 55 -15.71 2.18 -6.82
CA GLY A 55 -15.18 0.92 -7.35
C GLY A 55 -16.06 0.13 -8.32
N GLN A 56 -17.35 0.44 -8.45
CA GLN A 56 -18.30 -0.40 -9.20
C GLN A 56 -18.50 0.04 -10.66
N SER A 57 -18.62 1.34 -10.91
CA SER A 57 -18.87 1.90 -12.24
C SER A 57 -17.63 2.57 -12.84
N CYS A 58 -16.45 2.25 -12.31
CA CYS A 58 -15.21 2.87 -12.74
C CYS A 58 -14.72 2.23 -14.05
N GLU A 59 -14.55 3.03 -15.10
CA GLU A 59 -13.87 2.59 -16.33
C GLU A 59 -12.34 2.63 -16.23
N ASN A 60 -11.80 3.05 -15.08
CA ASN A 60 -10.39 2.98 -14.74
C ASN A 60 -10.19 2.17 -13.45
N PRO A 61 -10.73 0.94 -13.33
CA PRO A 61 -10.62 0.17 -12.10
C PRO A 61 -9.20 -0.36 -11.93
N MET A 62 -8.80 -0.62 -10.68
CA MET A 62 -7.60 -1.40 -10.41
C MET A 62 -7.75 -2.80 -11.04
N PRO A 63 -6.75 -3.28 -11.80
CA PRO A 63 -6.79 -4.63 -12.33
C PRO A 63 -6.86 -5.63 -11.17
N VAL A 64 -7.72 -6.63 -11.28
CA VAL A 64 -7.72 -7.77 -10.36
C VAL A 64 -6.52 -8.62 -10.75
N ILE A 65 -5.44 -8.54 -9.99
CA ILE A 65 -4.35 -9.50 -10.11
C ILE A 65 -4.86 -10.78 -9.43
N LEU A 66 -5.21 -11.78 -10.24
CA LEU A 66 -5.42 -13.13 -9.75
C LEU A 66 -4.03 -13.72 -9.56
N ASP A 67 -3.47 -13.55 -8.36
CA ASP A 67 -2.25 -14.26 -7.98
C ASP A 67 -2.58 -15.75 -7.92
N ASN A 68 -2.36 -16.43 -9.05
CA ASN A 68 -2.38 -17.89 -9.12
C ASN A 68 -0.97 -18.45 -8.88
N GLU A 69 -0.19 -17.76 -8.04
CA GLU A 69 1.10 -18.22 -7.53
C GLU A 69 0.81 -19.07 -6.29
N PHE A 70 0.33 -20.29 -6.53
CA PHE A 70 0.35 -21.34 -5.53
C PHE A 70 1.84 -21.64 -5.28
N GLU A 71 2.42 -20.98 -4.29
CA GLU A 71 3.74 -21.34 -3.74
C GLU A 71 3.67 -22.81 -3.28
N GLU A 72 4.13 -23.70 -4.14
CA GLU A 72 4.34 -25.10 -3.80
C GLU A 72 5.60 -25.19 -2.90
N GLY A 73 5.39 -25.25 -1.59
CA GLY A 73 6.33 -25.85 -0.63
C GLY A 73 7.38 -24.90 0.00
N ASP A 74 7.24 -24.62 1.29
CA ASP A 74 7.92 -25.36 2.37
C ASP A 74 7.46 -24.76 3.71
N ALA A 75 6.95 -25.60 4.62
CA ALA A 75 6.56 -25.13 5.94
C ALA A 75 7.83 -24.85 6.75
N PRO A 76 8.00 -23.66 7.36
CA PRO A 76 9.13 -23.46 8.25
C PRO A 76 9.04 -24.44 9.42
N ALA A 77 10.11 -25.19 9.65
CA ALA A 77 10.23 -26.11 10.78
C ALA A 77 9.97 -25.37 12.10
N PRO A 78 9.34 -26.02 13.10
CA PRO A 78 9.10 -25.41 14.39
C PRO A 78 10.43 -25.00 15.02
N ILE A 79 10.56 -23.72 15.33
CA ILE A 79 11.71 -23.16 16.03
C ILE A 79 11.51 -23.49 17.51
N ASP A 80 12.31 -24.40 18.06
CA ASP A 80 12.32 -24.67 19.49
C ASP A 80 12.76 -23.41 20.24
N MET A 81 11.87 -22.89 21.09
CA MET A 81 12.13 -21.75 21.97
C MET A 81 13.07 -22.21 23.10
N VAL A 82 14.35 -21.86 23.02
CA VAL A 82 15.25 -21.98 24.18
C VAL A 82 15.06 -20.76 25.08
N ASP A 83 14.66 -21.04 26.32
CA ASP A 83 14.39 -20.09 27.39
C ASP A 83 15.72 -19.60 27.98
N GLU A 84 16.24 -18.48 27.49
CA GLU A 84 17.35 -17.77 28.15
C GLU A 84 16.73 -16.82 29.21
N GLN A 85 16.41 -17.37 30.38
CA GLN A 85 16.06 -16.56 31.55
C GLN A 85 17.30 -15.82 32.02
N LEU A 86 17.45 -14.60 31.49
CA LEU A 86 18.32 -13.56 32.03
C LEU A 86 17.82 -13.18 33.43
N GLU A 87 18.57 -13.60 34.46
CA GLU A 87 18.33 -13.26 35.86
C GLU A 87 18.28 -11.74 36.03
N CYS A 88 17.14 -11.21 36.49
CA CYS A 88 17.03 -9.81 36.90
C CYS A 88 17.44 -9.73 38.38
N GLU A 89 18.59 -9.11 38.64
CA GLU A 89 19.07 -8.82 40.00
C GLU A 89 18.08 -7.90 40.75
N ASP A 90 17.84 -8.24 42.01
CA ASP A 90 16.93 -7.58 42.94
C ASP A 90 17.30 -6.10 43.19
N ILE A 91 16.31 -5.22 43.09
CA ILE A 91 16.35 -3.90 43.75
C ILE A 91 15.23 -3.88 44.77
N GLU A 92 15.59 -4.16 46.04
CA GLU A 92 14.71 -3.95 47.19
C GLU A 92 14.50 -2.45 47.44
N LEU A 93 13.27 -2.07 47.78
CA LEU A 93 12.90 -0.76 48.34
C LEU A 93 11.96 -0.97 49.52
#